data_AF-A0A497RYR0-F1
#
_entry.id   AF-A0A497RYR0-F1
#
_cell.length_a   1.000
_cell.length_b   1.000
_cell.length_c   1.000
_cell.angle_alpha   90.00
_cell.angle_beta   90.00
_cell.angle_gamma   90.00
#
_symmetry.space_group_name_H-M   'P 1'
#
loop_
_entity.id
_entity.type
_entity.pdbx_description
1 polymer ?
#
loop_
_entity_poly.entity_id
_entity_poly.type
_entity_poly.pdbx_seq_one_letter_code
_entity_poly.pdbx_strand_id
1 'polypeptide(L)'
;MIWGVIHKSQYQFTASVPIVALGSTIALVIIMKKKDLEGLRVIPTIVLLAVPIFFYFLQGGVPIFGPFGGVQVMYRGVPGDIVYWDPTLQWLKTQPEDSVILTWWDYGHWIAAISNRTSIADNTKARRFIVQDLARFHVLIENETEALKIARKYNATHVIIDFTMIGKSGAPHFIATSGLGGYIPLKGIGAKVECLNGKNCDRLIDGAGGYASTYINGNQSGSIVIDLGSRYVINGTDIHLGDLDGGYYQYKVEVSVDGIEWQEVVDKTEGEWRGLQTDRFNDVNARFVKITGTYASMGNEFRVTGVGIYNPRIEGEHMGYGQCRFSPRNSRIEPEFVPDGRGGFDKKRTIVFTCTIGGHYSEYVGTIIFDIINDEKFEVKVNPIVIHRGQLTLGRSIPWSTWRREHKASILGIQSPMTILANAIAYKENPNNYINFPTFTTLVYVPEKFNKYMMTSLYLGDYMDEYKRLGLCDPSVQKLKHFELMDGFKGDPEEFSSGRDISYLGYVRVYKINYPEEENKTIT
;
A
#
# COMPACT_ATOMS: atom_id res chain seq x y z
N MET A 1 -7.14 8.17 -30.21
CA MET A 1 -8.28 7.28 -29.87
C MET A 1 -8.44 6.11 -30.86
N ILE A 2 -8.36 6.32 -32.18
CA ILE A 2 -8.60 5.25 -33.19
C ILE A 2 -7.44 4.23 -33.26
N TRP A 3 -6.19 4.63 -33.04
CA TRP A 3 -5.02 3.74 -33.14
C TRP A 3 -5.03 2.56 -32.14
N GLY A 4 -5.58 2.77 -30.93
CA GLY A 4 -5.70 1.75 -29.89
C GLY A 4 -6.80 0.71 -30.15
N VAL A 5 -7.80 1.03 -30.99
CA VAL A 5 -8.91 0.14 -31.36
C VAL A 5 -8.45 -0.99 -32.29
N ILE A 6 -7.41 -0.73 -33.09
CA ILE A 6 -6.94 -1.63 -34.14
C ILE A 6 -6.01 -2.73 -33.60
N HIS A 7 -5.34 -2.51 -32.46
CA HIS A 7 -4.20 -3.36 -32.04
C HIS A 7 -4.41 -4.16 -30.74
N LYS A 8 -5.55 -4.02 -30.06
CA LYS A 8 -5.82 -4.75 -28.80
C LYS A 8 -7.30 -5.17 -28.70
N SER A 9 -7.55 -6.48 -28.69
CA SER A 9 -8.89 -7.12 -28.65
C SER A 9 -9.75 -6.67 -27.46
N GLN A 10 -9.13 -6.26 -26.36
CA GLN A 10 -9.80 -5.79 -25.15
C GLN A 10 -10.43 -4.39 -25.31
N TYR A 11 -9.85 -3.52 -26.14
CA TYR A 11 -10.46 -2.23 -26.48
C TYR A 11 -11.62 -2.38 -27.46
N GLN A 12 -11.59 -3.43 -28.31
CA GLN A 12 -12.74 -3.77 -29.16
C GLN A 12 -13.93 -4.19 -28.31
N PHE A 13 -13.74 -5.02 -27.28
CA PHE A 13 -14.82 -5.42 -26.38
C PHE A 13 -15.34 -4.26 -25.52
N THR A 14 -14.46 -3.47 -24.89
CA THR A 14 -14.89 -2.37 -24.01
C THR A 14 -15.43 -1.14 -24.76
N ALA A 15 -14.92 -0.83 -25.96
CA ALA A 15 -15.54 0.17 -26.83
C ALA A 15 -16.83 -0.35 -27.47
N SER A 16 -16.96 -1.67 -27.69
CA SER A 16 -18.20 -2.23 -28.25
C SER A 16 -19.38 -2.03 -27.31
N VAL A 17 -19.23 -2.07 -25.98
CA VAL A 17 -20.40 -1.96 -25.09
C VAL A 17 -21.08 -0.58 -25.18
N PRO A 18 -20.38 0.57 -25.07
CA PRO A 18 -20.98 1.87 -25.30
C PRO A 18 -21.42 2.10 -26.75
N ILE A 19 -20.68 1.58 -27.74
CA ILE A 19 -21.04 1.73 -29.16
C ILE A 19 -22.29 0.91 -29.51
N VAL A 20 -22.42 -0.30 -28.96
CA VAL A 20 -23.59 -1.17 -29.10
C VAL A 20 -24.75 -0.56 -28.33
N ALA A 21 -24.55 -0.08 -27.09
CA ALA A 21 -25.61 0.60 -26.33
C ALA A 21 -26.09 1.86 -27.07
N LEU A 22 -25.17 2.73 -27.53
CA LEU A 22 -25.50 3.93 -28.28
C LEU A 22 -26.16 3.59 -29.62
N GLY A 23 -25.65 2.59 -30.34
CA GLY A 23 -26.22 2.10 -31.60
C GLY A 23 -27.63 1.51 -31.41
N SER A 24 -27.85 0.73 -30.36
CA SER A 24 -29.17 0.21 -29.97
C SER A 24 -30.11 1.32 -29.56
N THR A 25 -29.65 2.31 -28.81
CA THR A 25 -30.43 3.50 -28.43
C THR A 25 -30.80 4.35 -29.65
N ILE A 26 -29.86 4.63 -30.55
CA ILE A 26 -30.11 5.37 -31.80
C ILE A 26 -31.10 4.59 -32.68
N ALA A 27 -30.91 3.28 -32.83
CA ALA A 27 -31.83 2.42 -33.58
C ALA A 27 -33.25 2.43 -32.98
N LEU A 28 -33.36 2.34 -31.64
CA LEU A 28 -34.64 2.46 -30.93
C LEU A 28 -35.29 3.82 -31.18
N VAL A 29 -34.54 4.93 -31.08
CA VAL A 29 -35.04 6.28 -31.33
C VAL A 29 -35.47 6.48 -32.79
N ILE A 30 -34.75 5.91 -33.76
CA ILE A 30 -35.10 5.96 -35.19
C ILE A 30 -36.37 5.14 -35.49
N ILE A 31 -36.55 4.00 -34.82
CA ILE A 31 -37.69 3.09 -35.05
C ILE A 31 -38.96 3.56 -34.29
N MET A 32 -38.83 4.39 -33.26
CA MET A 32 -39.95 4.93 -32.48
C MET A 32 -40.90 5.77 -33.34
N LYS A 33 -42.19 5.41 -33.35
CA LYS A 33 -43.25 6.18 -34.01
C LYS A 33 -43.91 7.13 -33.00
N LYS A 34 -44.59 8.18 -33.48
CA LYS A 34 -45.29 9.15 -32.62
C LYS A 34 -46.24 8.50 -31.59
N LYS A 35 -46.91 7.41 -31.96
CA LYS A 35 -47.77 6.61 -31.08
C LYS A 35 -47.03 5.90 -29.92
N ASP A 36 -45.73 5.67 -30.05
CA ASP A 36 -44.90 5.01 -29.03
C ASP A 36 -44.41 6.00 -27.95
N LEU A 37 -44.44 7.31 -28.26
CA LEU A 37 -44.16 8.41 -27.33
C LEU A 37 -45.38 8.78 -26.48
N GLU A 38 -46.60 8.44 -26.92
CA GLU A 38 -47.87 8.79 -26.25
C GLU A 38 -48.27 7.78 -25.16
N GLY A 39 -47.50 6.70 -24.96
CA GLY A 39 -47.78 5.65 -23.96
C GLY A 39 -46.79 5.59 -22.80
N LEU A 40 -47.20 5.01 -21.66
CA LEU A 40 -46.37 4.76 -20.46
C LEU A 40 -45.06 3.97 -20.72
N ARG A 41 -44.90 3.38 -21.91
CA ARG A 41 -43.69 2.65 -22.35
C ARG A 41 -42.49 3.56 -22.65
N VAL A 42 -42.67 4.88 -22.72
CA VAL A 42 -41.55 5.83 -22.87
C VAL A 42 -40.73 5.97 -21.59
N ILE A 43 -41.34 5.68 -20.43
CA ILE A 43 -40.71 5.84 -19.10
C ILE A 43 -39.46 4.96 -18.96
N PRO A 44 -39.48 3.64 -19.26
CA PRO A 44 -38.26 2.83 -19.26
C PRO A 44 -37.14 3.37 -20.15
N THR A 45 -37.47 3.87 -21.35
CA THR A 45 -36.49 4.42 -22.29
C THR A 45 -35.86 5.72 -21.78
N ILE A 46 -36.67 6.61 -21.21
CA ILE A 46 -36.19 7.84 -20.55
C ILE A 46 -35.33 7.47 -19.34
N VAL A 47 -35.72 6.49 -18.52
CA VAL A 47 -34.92 6.03 -17.38
C VAL A 47 -33.59 5.43 -17.86
N LEU A 48 -33.60 4.60 -18.91
CA LEU A 48 -32.39 3.98 -19.47
C LEU A 48 -31.40 5.03 -20.02
N LEU A 49 -31.91 6.11 -20.61
CA LEU A 49 -31.12 7.23 -21.12
C LEU A 49 -30.69 8.21 -20.03
N ALA A 50 -31.58 8.51 -19.09
CA ALA A 50 -31.36 9.49 -18.04
C ALA A 50 -30.48 8.96 -16.92
N VAL A 51 -30.53 7.66 -16.59
CA VAL A 51 -29.72 7.07 -15.50
C VAL A 51 -28.22 7.25 -15.75
N PRO A 52 -27.63 6.87 -16.91
CA PRO A 52 -26.20 7.10 -17.17
C PRO A 52 -25.82 8.58 -17.15
N ILE A 53 -26.68 9.46 -17.69
CA ILE A 53 -26.46 10.91 -17.72
C ILE A 53 -26.54 11.50 -16.31
N PHE A 54 -27.51 11.06 -15.51
CA PHE A 54 -27.73 11.48 -14.13
C PHE A 54 -26.58 11.02 -13.23
N PHE A 55 -26.10 9.78 -13.38
CA PHE A 55 -24.90 9.31 -12.69
C PHE A 55 -23.63 10.02 -13.16
N TYR A 56 -23.52 10.37 -14.45
CA TYR A 56 -22.42 11.20 -14.95
C TYR A 56 -22.39 12.58 -14.28
N PHE A 57 -23.55 13.24 -14.10
CA PHE A 57 -23.64 14.55 -13.45
C PHE A 57 -23.47 14.49 -11.92
N LEU A 58 -23.93 13.43 -11.25
CA LEU A 58 -23.83 13.31 -9.79
C LEU A 58 -22.49 12.74 -9.29
N GLN A 59 -21.88 11.82 -10.05
CA GLN A 59 -20.72 11.05 -9.60
C GLN A 59 -19.50 11.19 -10.52
N GLY A 60 -19.57 12.00 -11.58
CA GLY A 60 -18.43 12.28 -12.46
C GLY A 60 -18.04 11.13 -13.41
N GLY A 61 -18.90 10.12 -13.58
CA GLY A 61 -18.65 8.96 -14.43
C GLY A 61 -19.83 7.98 -14.50
N VAL A 62 -19.79 7.03 -15.44
CA VAL A 62 -20.79 5.96 -15.58
C VAL A 62 -20.24 4.69 -14.91
N PRO A 63 -20.99 4.04 -13.99
CA PRO A 63 -20.46 2.90 -13.27
C PRO A 63 -20.46 1.61 -14.09
N ILE A 64 -19.27 1.11 -14.42
CA ILE A 64 -19.06 -0.25 -14.94
C ILE A 64 -18.38 -1.05 -13.84
N PHE A 65 -18.99 -2.12 -13.35
CA PHE A 65 -18.45 -2.90 -12.24
C PHE A 65 -17.30 -3.82 -12.71
N GLY A 66 -16.11 -3.62 -12.16
CA GLY A 66 -14.97 -4.53 -12.31
C GLY A 66 -15.02 -5.73 -11.36
N PRO A 67 -14.13 -6.72 -11.53
CA PRO A 67 -14.08 -7.96 -10.73
C PRO A 67 -13.79 -7.76 -9.23
N PHE A 68 -13.44 -6.55 -8.78
CA PHE A 68 -13.28 -6.18 -7.38
C PHE A 68 -14.31 -5.11 -6.90
N GLY A 69 -15.44 -4.96 -7.60
CA GLY A 69 -16.48 -3.99 -7.22
C GLY A 69 -16.11 -2.51 -7.45
N GLY A 70 -14.94 -2.25 -8.03
CA GLY A 70 -14.51 -0.91 -8.43
C GLY A 70 -15.09 -0.48 -9.77
N VAL A 71 -15.38 0.81 -9.89
CA VAL A 71 -15.91 1.49 -11.07
C VAL A 71 -14.83 1.52 -12.16
N GLN A 72 -15.01 0.76 -13.23
CA GLN A 72 -14.03 0.58 -14.31
C GLN A 72 -14.22 1.61 -15.43
N VAL A 73 -13.08 2.13 -15.89
CA VAL A 73 -12.84 2.88 -17.12
C VAL A 73 -13.26 4.37 -17.16
N MET A 74 -14.31 4.80 -16.44
CA MET A 74 -14.65 6.24 -16.31
C MET A 74 -14.70 6.73 -14.85
N TYR A 75 -13.98 6.07 -13.95
CA TYR A 75 -13.65 6.71 -12.69
C TYR A 75 -12.57 7.76 -12.96
N ARG A 76 -12.99 9.01 -13.20
CA ARG A 76 -12.20 10.11 -12.67
C ARG A 76 -12.05 9.77 -11.19
N GLY A 77 -10.85 9.41 -10.73
CA GLY A 77 -10.56 9.41 -9.29
C GLY A 77 -11.18 10.65 -8.66
N VAL A 78 -11.69 10.52 -7.43
CA VAL A 78 -12.42 11.56 -6.66
C VAL A 78 -12.32 12.93 -7.32
N PRO A 79 -13.42 13.48 -7.90
CA PRO A 79 -13.32 14.63 -8.79
C PRO A 79 -12.48 15.75 -8.16
N GLY A 80 -11.25 15.93 -8.66
CA GLY A 80 -10.28 16.87 -8.10
C GLY A 80 -8.83 16.41 -8.17
N ASP A 81 -8.51 15.17 -7.77
CA ASP A 81 -7.12 14.76 -7.51
C ASP A 81 -6.23 14.71 -8.76
N ILE A 82 -6.83 14.42 -9.93
CA ILE A 82 -6.10 14.39 -11.21
C ILE A 82 -5.44 15.73 -11.54
N VAL A 83 -5.97 16.85 -11.04
CA VAL A 83 -5.37 18.19 -11.21
C VAL A 83 -4.00 18.25 -10.52
N TYR A 84 -3.90 17.63 -9.35
CA TYR A 84 -2.66 17.60 -8.56
C TYR A 84 -1.66 16.59 -9.11
N TRP A 85 -2.15 15.55 -9.78
CA TRP A 85 -1.32 14.54 -10.45
C TRP A 85 -0.86 14.96 -11.85
N ASP A 86 -1.54 15.87 -12.54
CA ASP A 86 -1.23 16.22 -13.93
C ASP A 86 0.25 16.64 -14.13
N PRO A 87 0.84 17.54 -13.32
CA PRO A 87 2.26 17.89 -13.48
C PRO A 87 3.18 16.68 -13.37
N THR A 88 2.92 15.79 -12.41
CA THR A 88 3.67 14.53 -12.24
C THR A 88 3.52 13.63 -13.46
N LEU A 89 2.31 13.50 -14.02
CA LEU A 89 2.03 12.68 -15.20
C LEU A 89 2.70 13.26 -16.47
N GLN A 90 2.72 14.59 -16.63
CA GLN A 90 3.47 15.22 -17.73
C GLN A 90 4.98 15.00 -17.56
N TRP A 91 5.50 15.11 -16.34
CA TRP A 91 6.90 14.81 -16.05
C TRP A 91 7.25 13.34 -16.36
N LEU A 92 6.38 12.39 -16.00
CA LEU A 92 6.59 10.96 -16.30
C LEU A 92 6.71 10.66 -17.80
N LYS A 93 6.04 11.43 -18.68
CA LYS A 93 6.21 11.31 -20.14
C LYS A 93 7.62 11.62 -20.63
N THR A 94 8.40 12.36 -19.84
CA THR A 94 9.78 12.74 -20.19
C THR A 94 10.81 11.69 -19.73
N GLN A 95 10.42 10.76 -18.86
CA GLN A 95 11.29 9.70 -18.35
C GLN A 95 11.52 8.59 -19.40
N PRO A 96 12.54 7.72 -19.30
CA PRO A 96 12.74 6.60 -20.22
C PRO A 96 11.49 5.70 -20.38
N GLU A 97 11.27 5.12 -21.57
CA GLU A 97 10.07 4.29 -21.86
C GLU A 97 9.99 3.02 -21.01
N ASP A 98 11.14 2.48 -20.60
CA ASP A 98 11.29 1.33 -19.71
C ASP A 98 11.09 1.67 -18.22
N SER A 99 10.78 2.93 -17.88
CA SER A 99 10.48 3.31 -16.50
C SER A 99 9.24 2.58 -15.98
N VAL A 100 9.44 1.76 -14.95
CA VAL A 100 8.38 1.09 -14.20
C VAL A 100 8.11 1.82 -12.90
N ILE A 101 6.84 2.11 -12.63
CA ILE A 101 6.38 2.93 -11.52
C ILE A 101 5.70 2.08 -10.45
N LEU A 102 6.26 2.12 -9.24
CA LEU A 102 5.68 1.55 -8.02
C LEU A 102 4.83 2.61 -7.34
N THR A 103 3.52 2.38 -7.30
CA THR A 103 2.54 3.25 -6.62
C THR A 103 1.39 2.39 -6.10
N TRP A 104 0.54 2.95 -5.23
CA TRP A 104 -0.75 2.34 -4.96
C TRP A 104 -1.59 2.19 -6.25
N TRP A 105 -2.35 1.10 -6.33
CA TRP A 105 -2.99 0.65 -7.58
C TRP A 105 -4.06 1.61 -8.14
N ASP A 106 -4.66 2.45 -7.28
CA ASP A 106 -5.65 3.47 -7.66
C ASP A 106 -5.15 4.33 -8.84
N TYR A 107 -3.87 4.67 -8.90
CA TYR A 107 -3.32 5.65 -9.86
C TYR A 107 -2.66 5.03 -11.09
N GLY A 108 -2.50 3.71 -11.11
CA GLY A 108 -1.78 3.03 -12.19
C GLY A 108 -2.38 3.27 -13.58
N HIS A 109 -3.70 3.44 -13.65
CA HIS A 109 -4.40 3.73 -14.89
C HIS A 109 -4.12 5.14 -15.44
N TRP A 110 -3.87 6.14 -14.58
CA TRP A 110 -3.44 7.48 -15.01
C TRP A 110 -2.02 7.44 -15.58
N ILE A 111 -1.11 6.74 -14.90
CA ILE A 111 0.28 6.58 -15.35
C ILE A 111 0.32 5.90 -16.74
N ALA A 112 -0.40 4.78 -16.89
CA ALA A 112 -0.45 4.07 -18.16
C ALA A 112 -1.12 4.87 -19.28
N ALA A 113 -2.27 5.51 -19.01
CA ALA A 113 -3.06 6.18 -20.04
C ALA A 113 -2.50 7.57 -20.44
N ILE A 114 -2.02 8.33 -19.47
CA ILE A 114 -1.56 9.71 -19.69
C ILE A 114 -0.07 9.71 -19.96
N SER A 115 0.73 9.05 -19.13
CA SER A 115 2.19 9.14 -19.20
C SER A 115 2.83 8.18 -20.21
N ASN A 116 2.07 7.16 -20.66
CA ASN A 116 2.59 6.04 -21.45
C ASN A 116 3.81 5.38 -20.77
N ARG A 117 3.74 5.19 -19.45
CA ARG A 117 4.74 4.49 -18.64
C ARG A 117 4.14 3.27 -17.95
N THR A 118 4.99 2.32 -17.58
CA THR A 118 4.53 1.07 -16.98
C THR A 118 4.20 1.28 -15.51
N SER A 119 2.94 1.08 -15.11
CA SER A 119 2.58 0.91 -13.70
C SER A 119 2.60 -0.58 -13.33
N ILE A 120 3.12 -0.94 -12.15
CA ILE A 120 3.16 -2.33 -11.64
C ILE A 120 1.75 -2.92 -11.55
N ALA A 121 0.83 -2.17 -10.96
CA ALA A 121 -0.58 -2.50 -10.93
C ALA A 121 -1.41 -1.32 -11.43
N ASP A 122 -2.49 -1.66 -12.09
CA ASP A 122 -3.56 -0.75 -12.47
C ASP A 122 -4.88 -1.54 -12.41
N ASN A 123 -6.00 -0.89 -12.68
CA ASN A 123 -7.33 -1.51 -12.64
C ASN A 123 -7.49 -2.75 -13.56
N THR A 124 -6.58 -2.95 -14.52
CA THR A 124 -6.54 -4.09 -15.46
C THR A 124 -5.49 -5.14 -15.12
N LYS A 125 -4.47 -4.79 -14.33
CA LYS A 125 -3.35 -5.66 -13.92
C LYS A 125 -3.38 -6.06 -12.43
N ALA A 126 -4.32 -5.54 -11.65
CA ALA A 126 -4.44 -5.79 -10.21
C ALA A 126 -4.78 -7.27 -9.91
N ARG A 127 -3.73 -8.07 -9.68
CA ARG A 127 -3.85 -9.44 -9.12
C ARG A 127 -3.70 -9.38 -7.61
N ARG A 128 -4.38 -10.28 -6.89
CA ARG A 128 -4.45 -10.27 -5.41
C ARG A 128 -3.07 -10.14 -4.74
N PHE A 129 -2.12 -10.98 -5.14
CA PHE A 129 -0.76 -10.98 -4.58
C PHE A 129 0.09 -9.77 -5.01
N ILE A 130 -0.16 -9.20 -6.20
CA ILE A 130 0.52 -7.96 -6.63
C ILE A 130 0.05 -6.78 -5.78
N VAL A 131 -1.27 -6.65 -5.58
CA VAL A 131 -1.85 -5.59 -4.73
C VAL A 131 -1.36 -5.75 -3.29
N GLN A 132 -1.25 -6.98 -2.81
CA GLN A 132 -0.69 -7.26 -1.49
C GLN A 132 0.79 -6.85 -1.40
N ASP A 133 1.63 -7.13 -2.39
CA ASP A 133 3.03 -6.66 -2.39
C ASP A 133 3.12 -5.13 -2.36
N LEU A 134 2.30 -4.44 -3.16
CA LEU A 134 2.24 -2.97 -3.15
C LEU A 134 1.76 -2.45 -1.79
N ALA A 135 0.77 -3.09 -1.18
CA ALA A 135 0.30 -2.74 0.16
C ALA A 135 1.41 -2.90 1.20
N ARG A 136 2.09 -4.05 1.18
CA ARG A 136 3.21 -4.34 2.10
C ARG A 136 4.34 -3.35 1.93
N PHE A 137 4.70 -3.01 0.70
CA PHE A 137 5.72 -2.01 0.43
C PHE A 137 5.42 -0.73 1.20
N HIS A 138 4.23 -0.16 1.05
CA HIS A 138 3.90 1.14 1.64
C HIS A 138 3.68 1.08 3.16
N VAL A 139 2.98 0.06 3.67
CA VAL A 139 2.44 0.06 5.04
C VAL A 139 2.73 -1.22 5.84
N LEU A 140 3.79 -1.95 5.53
CA LEU A 140 4.23 -3.09 6.34
C LEU A 140 5.75 -3.30 6.37
N ILE A 141 6.45 -2.95 5.28
CA ILE A 141 7.90 -3.11 5.21
C ILE A 141 8.59 -1.99 5.98
N GLU A 142 9.43 -2.40 6.94
CA GLU A 142 10.24 -1.49 7.77
C GLU A 142 11.67 -1.31 7.28
N ASN A 143 12.22 -2.29 6.55
CA ASN A 143 13.63 -2.34 6.19
C ASN A 143 13.83 -2.14 4.68
N GLU A 144 14.83 -1.31 4.36
CA GLU A 144 15.16 -0.93 2.98
C GLU A 144 15.52 -2.13 2.09
N THR A 145 16.22 -3.14 2.62
CA THR A 145 16.58 -4.36 1.88
C THR A 145 15.34 -5.13 1.40
N GLU A 146 14.30 -5.26 2.23
CA GLU A 146 13.07 -5.95 1.83
C GLU A 146 12.25 -5.09 0.86
N ALA A 147 12.28 -3.77 1.01
CA ALA A 147 11.64 -2.85 0.08
C ALA A 147 12.26 -2.96 -1.32
N LEU A 148 13.59 -3.05 -1.39
CA LEU A 148 14.33 -3.27 -2.64
C LEU A 148 14.02 -4.63 -3.26
N LYS A 149 13.79 -5.69 -2.47
CA LYS A 149 13.35 -7.00 -3.00
C LYS A 149 12.01 -6.90 -3.72
N ILE A 150 11.02 -6.21 -3.14
CA ILE A 150 9.74 -5.96 -3.82
C ILE A 150 9.95 -5.10 -5.07
N ALA A 151 10.74 -4.03 -4.98
CA ALA A 151 11.01 -3.17 -6.12
C ALA A 151 11.66 -3.95 -7.29
N ARG A 152 12.67 -4.79 -7.01
CA ARG A 152 13.36 -5.64 -8.01
C ARG A 152 12.44 -6.67 -8.63
N LYS A 153 11.56 -7.30 -7.84
CA LYS A 153 10.58 -8.27 -8.35
C LYS A 153 9.76 -7.73 -9.53
N TYR A 154 9.52 -6.41 -9.56
CA TYR A 154 8.76 -5.74 -10.60
C TYR A 154 9.61 -4.82 -11.49
N ASN A 155 10.94 -4.85 -11.39
CA ASN A 155 11.86 -3.94 -12.08
C ASN A 155 11.50 -2.46 -11.91
N ALA A 156 11.05 -2.06 -10.71
CA ALA A 156 10.64 -0.70 -10.42
C ALA A 156 11.82 0.29 -10.56
N THR A 157 11.58 1.43 -11.20
CA THR A 157 12.58 2.50 -11.35
C THR A 157 12.29 3.68 -10.44
N HIS A 158 11.01 3.92 -10.18
CA HIS A 158 10.52 5.02 -9.36
C HIS A 158 9.41 4.54 -8.41
N VAL A 159 9.34 5.17 -7.25
CA VAL A 159 8.23 5.06 -6.30
C VAL A 159 7.45 6.38 -6.31
N ILE A 160 6.13 6.31 -6.38
CA ILE A 160 5.26 7.49 -6.27
C ILE A 160 4.29 7.30 -5.12
N ILE A 161 4.21 8.30 -4.25
CA ILE A 161 3.28 8.33 -3.12
C ILE A 161 2.57 9.68 -3.15
N ASP A 162 1.26 9.66 -2.91
CA ASP A 162 0.45 10.88 -2.82
C ASP A 162 -0.17 11.10 -1.44
N PHE A 163 -0.70 12.30 -1.24
CA PHE A 163 -1.32 12.72 0.02
C PHE A 163 -2.49 11.82 0.45
N THR A 164 -3.26 11.29 -0.49
CA THR A 164 -4.46 10.49 -0.18
C THR A 164 -4.13 9.16 0.50
N MET A 165 -2.92 8.63 0.29
CA MET A 165 -2.45 7.41 0.93
C MET A 165 -2.52 7.47 2.46
N ILE A 166 -2.42 8.68 3.04
CA ILE A 166 -2.48 8.87 4.50
C ILE A 166 -3.87 8.46 5.00
N GLY A 167 -4.93 9.03 4.43
CA GLY A 167 -6.31 8.74 4.84
C GLY A 167 -6.80 7.35 4.40
N LYS A 168 -6.24 6.78 3.33
CA LYS A 168 -6.62 5.45 2.84
C LYS A 168 -5.82 4.31 3.47
N SER A 169 -4.73 4.59 4.17
CA SER A 169 -3.74 3.61 4.68
C SER A 169 -4.31 2.40 5.43
N GLY A 170 -5.48 2.53 6.07
CA GLY A 170 -6.18 1.41 6.71
C GLY A 170 -6.52 0.26 5.76
N ALA A 171 -6.88 0.55 4.51
CA ALA A 171 -7.22 -0.49 3.52
C ALA A 171 -5.97 -1.23 2.99
N PRO A 172 -4.88 -0.55 2.57
CA PRO A 172 -3.60 -1.21 2.32
C PRO A 172 -3.12 -2.02 3.51
N HIS A 173 -3.22 -1.52 4.75
CA HIS A 173 -2.72 -2.26 5.92
C HIS A 173 -3.50 -3.55 6.15
N PHE A 174 -4.82 -3.50 5.99
CA PHE A 174 -5.67 -4.69 5.99
C PHE A 174 -5.23 -5.69 4.94
N ILE A 175 -5.04 -5.26 3.69
CA ILE A 175 -4.60 -6.16 2.61
C ILE A 175 -3.21 -6.74 2.88
N ALA A 176 -2.28 -5.92 3.37
CA ALA A 176 -0.90 -6.32 3.66
C ALA A 176 -0.81 -7.40 4.74
N THR A 177 -1.74 -7.38 5.71
CA THR A 177 -1.81 -8.30 6.84
C THR A 177 -2.83 -9.44 6.65
N SER A 178 -3.68 -9.37 5.62
CA SER A 178 -4.71 -10.37 5.33
C SER A 178 -4.14 -11.67 4.74
N GLY A 179 -4.86 -12.76 4.99
CA GLY A 179 -4.79 -13.96 4.17
C GLY A 179 -5.85 -13.88 3.07
N LEU A 180 -5.39 -13.84 1.83
CA LEU A 180 -6.22 -13.62 0.64
C LEU A 180 -6.99 -14.89 0.22
N GLY A 181 -6.71 -16.03 0.86
CA GLY A 181 -7.34 -17.31 0.59
C GLY A 181 -6.84 -18.00 -0.68
N GLY A 182 -6.64 -19.31 -0.57
CA GLY A 182 -6.29 -20.17 -1.70
C GLY A 182 -4.80 -20.47 -1.80
N TYR A 183 -4.42 -21.14 -2.89
CA TYR A 183 -3.02 -21.49 -3.14
C TYR A 183 -2.21 -20.27 -3.57
N ILE A 184 -1.03 -20.14 -2.98
CA ILE A 184 -0.05 -19.13 -3.36
C ILE A 184 0.51 -19.51 -4.74
N PRO A 185 0.38 -18.66 -5.77
CA PRO A 185 0.85 -18.99 -7.11
C PRO A 185 2.36 -18.79 -7.18
N LEU A 186 3.15 -19.82 -6.81
CA LEU A 186 4.62 -19.76 -6.69
C LEU A 186 5.29 -19.05 -7.88
N LYS A 187 4.93 -19.45 -9.11
CA LYS A 187 5.42 -18.80 -10.34
C LYS A 187 4.97 -17.33 -10.45
N GLY A 188 3.71 -17.05 -10.12
CA GLY A 188 3.14 -15.70 -10.20
C GLY A 188 3.71 -14.71 -9.18
N ILE A 189 4.22 -15.22 -8.05
CA ILE A 189 4.91 -14.40 -7.04
C ILE A 189 6.44 -14.41 -7.19
N GLY A 190 6.98 -15.13 -8.17
CA GLY A 190 8.42 -15.26 -8.37
C GLY A 190 9.13 -15.96 -7.20
N ALA A 191 8.47 -16.96 -6.59
CA ALA A 191 9.09 -17.78 -5.55
C ALA A 191 10.33 -18.50 -6.09
N LYS A 192 11.33 -18.73 -5.23
CA LYS A 192 12.54 -19.50 -5.55
C LYS A 192 12.48 -20.86 -4.87
N VAL A 193 12.90 -21.91 -5.55
CA VAL A 193 12.93 -23.26 -5.01
C VAL A 193 14.33 -23.83 -5.17
N GLU A 194 14.94 -24.26 -4.07
CA GLU A 194 16.29 -24.83 -4.03
C GLU A 194 16.24 -26.21 -3.37
N CYS A 195 16.98 -27.19 -3.91
CA CYS A 195 17.16 -28.47 -3.24
C CYS A 195 18.57 -28.55 -2.67
N LEU A 196 18.65 -28.60 -1.36
CA LEU A 196 19.87 -28.94 -0.66
C LEU A 196 20.10 -30.43 -0.83
N ASN A 197 21.25 -30.82 -1.39
CA ASN A 197 21.57 -32.23 -1.70
C ASN A 197 20.47 -32.90 -2.56
N GLY A 198 20.13 -32.27 -3.67
CA GLY A 198 19.07 -32.70 -4.58
C GLY A 198 19.21 -32.15 -5.99
N LYS A 199 18.22 -32.42 -6.85
CA LYS A 199 18.21 -32.03 -8.27
C LYS A 199 16.80 -31.68 -8.75
N ASN A 200 16.73 -30.93 -9.85
CA ASN A 200 15.51 -30.64 -10.63
C ASN A 200 14.40 -29.87 -9.90
N CYS A 201 14.76 -29.00 -8.96
CA CYS A 201 13.84 -28.27 -8.08
C CYS A 201 12.96 -27.26 -8.83
N ASP A 202 13.51 -26.68 -9.91
CA ASP A 202 12.81 -25.71 -10.77
C ASP A 202 11.53 -26.29 -11.39
N ARG A 203 11.44 -27.63 -11.52
CA ARG A 203 10.24 -28.32 -12.02
C ARG A 203 9.01 -28.08 -11.15
N LEU A 204 9.19 -27.84 -9.85
CA LEU A 204 8.09 -27.55 -8.93
C LEU A 204 7.44 -26.19 -9.19
N ILE A 205 8.13 -25.26 -9.88
CA ILE A 205 7.62 -23.94 -10.24
C ILE A 205 7.12 -23.92 -11.69
N ASP A 206 7.89 -24.51 -12.60
CA ASP A 206 7.66 -24.35 -14.03
C ASP A 206 6.52 -25.21 -14.58
N GLY A 207 6.06 -26.20 -13.81
CA GLY A 207 5.04 -27.16 -14.26
C GLY A 207 5.52 -28.02 -15.42
N ALA A 208 6.84 -28.06 -15.66
CA ALA A 208 7.46 -28.99 -16.57
C ALA A 208 7.36 -30.39 -15.96
N GLY A 209 6.75 -31.34 -16.69
CA GLY A 209 6.56 -32.71 -16.20
C GLY A 209 7.85 -33.34 -15.65
N GLY A 210 7.71 -34.21 -14.65
CA GLY A 210 8.82 -34.86 -13.95
C GLY A 210 8.73 -34.67 -12.44
N TYR A 211 9.87 -34.82 -11.76
CA TYR A 211 9.99 -34.64 -10.32
C TYR A 211 11.25 -33.87 -9.93
N ALA A 212 11.17 -33.18 -8.80
CA ALA A 212 12.30 -32.73 -8.01
C ALA A 212 12.68 -33.84 -7.02
N SER A 213 13.96 -33.94 -6.66
CA SER A 213 14.40 -34.95 -5.70
C SER A 213 15.50 -34.48 -4.77
N THR A 214 15.53 -35.07 -3.58
CA THR A 214 16.62 -34.94 -2.60
C THR A 214 17.10 -36.30 -2.14
N TYR A 215 18.37 -36.41 -1.75
CA TYR A 215 18.93 -37.67 -1.25
C TYR A 215 18.77 -37.79 0.27
N ILE A 216 18.35 -38.96 0.73
CA ILE A 216 18.14 -39.30 2.13
C ILE A 216 19.41 -39.97 2.65
N ASN A 217 20.16 -39.27 3.50
CA ASN A 217 21.47 -39.68 4.01
C ASN A 217 21.51 -39.62 5.54
N GLY A 218 20.50 -40.19 6.22
CA GLY A 218 20.38 -40.14 7.68
C GLY A 218 20.40 -38.69 8.19
N ASN A 219 21.41 -38.34 9.00
CA ASN A 219 21.56 -37.00 9.58
C ASN A 219 21.92 -35.88 8.58
N GLN A 220 22.18 -36.19 7.31
CA GLN A 220 22.46 -35.22 6.23
C GLN A 220 21.45 -35.33 5.07
N SER A 221 20.21 -35.70 5.38
CA SER A 221 19.16 -35.78 4.37
C SER A 221 18.92 -34.42 3.72
N GLY A 222 18.84 -34.42 2.39
CA GLY A 222 18.58 -33.23 1.59
C GLY A 222 17.15 -32.74 1.75
N SER A 223 16.95 -31.44 1.50
CA SER A 223 15.66 -30.78 1.69
C SER A 223 15.34 -29.86 0.52
N ILE A 224 14.05 -29.75 0.21
CA ILE A 224 13.52 -28.78 -0.76
C ILE A 224 13.14 -27.52 0.02
N VAL A 225 13.77 -26.39 -0.27
CA VAL A 225 13.51 -25.09 0.36
C VAL A 225 12.84 -24.17 -0.64
N ILE A 226 11.68 -23.63 -0.27
CA ILE A 226 10.87 -22.71 -1.07
C ILE A 226 10.92 -21.34 -0.40
N ASP A 227 11.54 -20.34 -1.02
CA ASP A 227 11.46 -18.93 -0.63
C ASP A 227 10.28 -18.27 -1.37
N LEU A 228 9.24 -17.89 -0.63
CA LEU A 228 8.08 -17.18 -1.15
C LEU A 228 8.39 -15.72 -1.52
N GLY A 229 9.58 -15.20 -1.19
CA GLY A 229 10.00 -13.82 -1.45
C GLY A 229 9.31 -12.78 -0.57
N SER A 230 8.28 -13.17 0.19
CA SER A 230 7.55 -12.36 1.15
C SER A 230 6.94 -13.25 2.22
N ARG A 231 6.58 -12.67 3.38
CA ARG A 231 5.97 -13.40 4.50
C ARG A 231 4.49 -13.62 4.25
N TYR A 232 3.99 -14.83 4.24
CA TYR A 232 2.57 -15.13 4.14
C TYR A 232 2.12 -15.85 5.40
N VAL A 233 0.87 -15.64 5.81
CA VAL A 233 0.24 -16.58 6.73
C VAL A 233 -0.06 -17.85 5.94
N ILE A 234 0.36 -19.01 6.41
CA ILE A 234 0.11 -20.29 5.75
C ILE A 234 -0.42 -21.27 6.78
N ASN A 235 -1.26 -22.20 6.34
CA ASN A 235 -1.84 -23.21 7.24
C ASN A 235 -2.05 -24.58 6.57
N GLY A 236 -1.47 -24.74 5.39
CA GLY A 236 -1.49 -26.01 4.70
C GLY A 236 -0.49 -26.11 3.57
N THR A 237 -0.07 -27.34 3.33
CA THR A 237 0.77 -27.72 2.19
C THR A 237 0.14 -28.91 1.48
N ASP A 238 0.26 -28.92 0.16
CA ASP A 238 -0.15 -30.03 -0.69
C ASP A 238 1.13 -30.55 -1.37
N ILE A 239 1.56 -31.75 -1.05
CA ILE A 239 2.82 -32.34 -1.53
C ILE A 239 2.49 -33.57 -2.36
N HIS A 240 2.77 -33.54 -3.65
CA HIS A 240 2.61 -34.69 -4.52
C HIS A 240 3.88 -35.52 -4.52
N LEU A 241 3.81 -36.70 -3.91
CA LEU A 241 4.93 -37.65 -3.84
C LEU A 241 5.06 -38.43 -5.15
N GLY A 242 6.29 -38.65 -5.61
CA GLY A 242 6.58 -39.42 -6.82
C GLY A 242 6.44 -40.92 -6.57
N ASP A 243 5.23 -41.45 -6.72
CA ASP A 243 4.84 -42.83 -6.37
C ASP A 243 4.64 -43.77 -7.59
N LEU A 244 5.16 -43.39 -8.76
CA LEU A 244 5.03 -44.17 -10.01
C LEU A 244 5.56 -45.61 -9.89
N ASP A 245 6.50 -45.85 -8.96
CA ASP A 245 7.12 -47.16 -8.70
C ASP A 245 6.44 -47.94 -7.56
N GLY A 246 5.32 -47.44 -7.01
CA GLY A 246 4.61 -48.04 -5.86
C GLY A 246 5.28 -47.81 -4.49
N GLY A 247 6.41 -47.09 -4.47
CA GLY A 247 7.13 -46.73 -3.25
C GLY A 247 6.37 -45.74 -2.37
N TYR A 248 6.72 -45.71 -1.08
CA TYR A 248 6.23 -44.73 -0.11
C TYR A 248 7.38 -43.94 0.50
N TYR A 249 7.03 -42.80 1.09
CA TYR A 249 7.98 -41.90 1.71
C TYR A 249 7.55 -41.55 3.13
N GLN A 250 8.52 -41.09 3.91
CA GLN A 250 8.31 -40.36 5.16
C GLN A 250 9.02 -39.03 5.05
N TYR A 251 8.45 -37.99 5.63
CA TYR A 251 8.96 -36.63 5.50
C TYR A 251 8.48 -35.75 6.64
N LYS A 252 9.03 -34.55 6.70
CA LYS A 252 8.52 -33.48 7.56
C LYS A 252 8.51 -32.16 6.83
N VAL A 253 7.69 -31.23 7.31
CA VAL A 253 7.59 -29.87 6.80
C VAL A 253 7.93 -28.89 7.92
N GLU A 254 8.85 -28.00 7.61
CA GLU A 254 9.30 -26.92 8.49
C GLU A 254 9.10 -25.58 7.79
N VAL A 255 8.82 -24.53 8.56
CA VAL A 255 8.61 -23.17 8.05
C VAL A 255 9.50 -22.18 8.78
N SER A 256 9.82 -21.06 8.13
CA SER A 256 10.67 -20.02 8.71
C SER A 256 10.32 -18.63 8.18
N VAL A 257 10.57 -17.60 8.98
CA VAL A 257 10.45 -16.18 8.57
C VAL A 257 11.78 -15.65 8.03
N ASP A 258 12.91 -16.14 8.53
CA ASP A 258 14.27 -15.64 8.28
C ASP A 258 15.18 -16.61 7.52
N GLY A 259 14.76 -17.88 7.39
CA GLY A 259 15.51 -18.96 6.75
C GLY A 259 16.56 -19.59 7.67
N ILE A 260 16.65 -19.14 8.93
CA ILE A 260 17.66 -19.58 9.91
C ILE A 260 16.96 -20.37 11.01
N GLU A 261 15.92 -19.81 11.62
CA GLU A 261 15.12 -20.48 12.65
C GLU A 261 13.94 -21.19 12.01
N TRP A 262 13.84 -22.52 12.22
CA TRP A 262 12.84 -23.36 11.59
C TRP A 262 11.87 -23.92 12.62
N GLN A 263 10.57 -23.77 12.35
CA GLN A 263 9.49 -24.38 13.11
C GLN A 263 8.93 -25.57 12.34
N GLU A 264 8.91 -26.74 12.95
CA GLU A 264 8.24 -27.92 12.40
C GLU A 264 6.71 -27.75 12.50
N VAL A 265 6.01 -27.96 11.39
CA VAL A 265 4.54 -27.81 11.28
C VAL A 265 3.85 -29.09 10.86
N VAL A 266 4.59 -30.05 10.29
CA VAL A 266 4.10 -31.37 9.91
C VAL A 266 5.19 -32.40 10.22
N ASP A 267 4.83 -33.42 10.99
CA ASP A 267 5.64 -34.61 11.21
C ASP A 267 4.95 -35.83 10.58
N LYS A 268 5.56 -36.34 9.50
CA LYS A 268 5.18 -37.58 8.81
C LYS A 268 6.38 -38.52 8.72
N THR A 269 7.20 -38.53 9.78
CA THR A 269 8.38 -39.39 9.89
C THR A 269 8.01 -40.86 10.21
N GLU A 270 6.74 -41.13 10.50
CA GLU A 270 6.20 -42.48 10.67
C GLU A 270 5.07 -42.76 9.66
N GLY A 271 4.89 -44.04 9.30
CA GLY A 271 3.85 -44.50 8.37
C GLY A 271 4.30 -44.65 6.91
N GLU A 272 3.34 -44.89 6.01
CA GLU A 272 3.57 -45.08 4.58
C GLU A 272 2.78 -44.07 3.73
N TRP A 273 3.43 -42.99 3.30
CA TRP A 273 2.77 -41.90 2.56
C TRP A 273 3.01 -42.01 1.05
N ARG A 274 1.94 -41.87 0.25
CA ARG A 274 1.94 -42.02 -1.22
C ARG A 274 1.02 -41.00 -1.89
N GLY A 275 1.27 -40.67 -3.15
CA GLY A 275 0.44 -39.73 -3.91
C GLY A 275 0.37 -38.32 -3.32
N LEU A 276 -0.77 -37.65 -3.51
CA LEU A 276 -1.02 -36.31 -2.95
C LEU A 276 -1.22 -36.38 -1.44
N GLN A 277 -0.37 -35.66 -0.73
CA GLN A 277 -0.48 -35.42 0.70
C GLN A 277 -0.98 -34.00 0.95
N THR A 278 -2.14 -33.89 1.60
CA THR A 278 -2.72 -32.61 2.02
C THR A 278 -2.50 -32.45 3.51
N ASP A 279 -1.55 -31.60 3.88
CA ASP A 279 -1.20 -31.30 5.25
C ASP A 279 -1.89 -30.00 5.70
N ARG A 280 -2.40 -29.99 6.92
CA ARG A 280 -3.06 -28.83 7.54
C ARG A 280 -2.51 -28.64 8.94
N PHE A 281 -2.19 -27.39 9.28
CA PHE A 281 -1.58 -27.00 10.55
C PHE A 281 -2.10 -25.63 10.98
N ASN A 282 -1.72 -25.18 12.17
CA ASN A 282 -2.16 -23.87 12.67
C ASN A 282 -1.57 -22.73 11.84
N ASP A 283 -2.32 -21.64 11.70
CA ASP A 283 -1.88 -20.45 10.98
C ASP A 283 -0.51 -19.97 11.48
N VAL A 284 0.48 -19.95 10.58
CA VAL A 284 1.85 -19.56 10.87
C VAL A 284 2.34 -18.56 9.83
N ASN A 285 3.00 -17.51 10.29
CA ASN A 285 3.63 -16.54 9.40
C ASN A 285 4.96 -17.12 8.91
N ALA A 286 5.09 -17.32 7.61
CA ALA A 286 6.26 -17.94 6.99
C ALA A 286 6.66 -17.24 5.70
N ARG A 287 7.96 -17.12 5.46
CA ARG A 287 8.54 -16.77 4.16
C ARG A 287 9.12 -18.01 3.47
N PHE A 288 9.69 -18.91 4.25
CA PHE A 288 10.34 -20.11 3.77
C PHE A 288 9.55 -21.35 4.17
N VAL A 289 9.45 -22.32 3.27
CA VAL A 289 8.90 -23.66 3.53
C VAL A 289 9.96 -24.68 3.13
N LYS A 290 10.30 -25.58 4.04
CA LYS A 290 11.31 -26.62 3.86
C LYS A 290 10.67 -27.99 4.02
N ILE A 291 10.85 -28.83 3.01
CA ILE A 291 10.34 -30.20 2.96
C ILE A 291 11.55 -31.13 3.01
N THR A 292 11.63 -31.97 4.03
CA THR A 292 12.75 -32.89 4.25
C THR A 292 12.26 -34.32 4.21
N GLY A 293 12.72 -35.09 3.22
CA GLY A 293 12.48 -36.53 3.17
C GLY A 293 13.34 -37.26 4.21
N THR A 294 12.73 -38.10 5.04
CA THR A 294 13.40 -38.85 6.10
C THR A 294 13.54 -40.33 5.80
N TYR A 295 12.66 -40.88 4.96
CA TYR A 295 12.74 -42.26 4.49
C TYR A 295 12.09 -42.43 3.11
N ALA A 296 12.61 -43.38 2.33
CA ALA A 296 12.02 -43.85 1.09
C ALA A 296 12.04 -45.39 1.10
N SER A 297 10.93 -46.02 0.71
CA SER A 297 10.83 -47.49 0.68
C SER A 297 11.61 -48.12 -0.47
N MET A 298 12.03 -47.31 -1.45
CA MET A 298 12.80 -47.74 -2.61
C MET A 298 13.96 -46.76 -2.84
N GLY A 299 15.18 -47.28 -2.80
CA GLY A 299 16.39 -46.45 -2.94
C GLY A 299 16.58 -45.49 -1.76
N ASN A 300 17.20 -44.35 -2.04
CA ASN A 300 17.51 -43.30 -1.06
C ASN A 300 17.13 -41.90 -1.56
N GLU A 301 16.17 -41.81 -2.47
CA GLU A 301 15.79 -40.56 -3.13
C GLU A 301 14.36 -40.19 -2.72
N PHE A 302 14.16 -39.03 -2.11
CA PHE A 302 12.85 -38.45 -1.85
C PHE A 302 12.38 -37.68 -3.09
N ARG A 303 11.26 -38.08 -3.69
CA ARG A 303 10.78 -37.52 -4.97
C ARG A 303 9.47 -36.75 -4.79
N VAL A 304 9.43 -35.52 -5.29
CA VAL A 304 8.25 -34.63 -5.24
C VAL A 304 7.94 -34.14 -6.66
N THR A 305 6.70 -34.31 -7.10
CA THR A 305 6.22 -33.91 -8.43
C THR A 305 5.50 -32.57 -8.44
N GLY A 306 5.00 -32.11 -7.28
CA GLY A 306 4.30 -30.83 -7.15
C GLY A 306 4.15 -30.39 -5.71
N VAL A 307 4.15 -29.08 -5.49
CA VAL A 307 3.93 -28.46 -4.18
C VAL A 307 2.91 -27.33 -4.29
N GLY A 308 1.89 -27.38 -3.44
CA GLY A 308 0.97 -26.28 -3.18
C GLY A 308 1.18 -25.75 -1.77
N ILE A 309 1.19 -24.43 -1.61
CA ILE A 309 1.20 -23.77 -0.29
C ILE A 309 -0.10 -22.98 -0.16
N TYR A 310 -0.85 -23.24 0.90
CA TYR A 310 -2.17 -22.68 1.11
C TYR A 310 -2.13 -21.52 2.10
N ASN A 311 -2.63 -20.36 1.64
CA ASN A 311 -2.85 -19.18 2.46
C ASN A 311 -4.32 -19.19 2.91
N PRO A 312 -4.62 -19.23 4.23
CA PRO A 312 -5.99 -19.18 4.70
C PRO A 312 -6.65 -17.84 4.36
N ARG A 313 -7.98 -17.84 4.38
CA ARG A 313 -8.74 -16.59 4.30
C ARG A 313 -8.90 -16.04 5.71
N ILE A 314 -8.10 -15.03 6.05
CA ILE A 314 -8.15 -14.34 7.33
C ILE A 314 -8.28 -12.84 7.10
N GLU A 315 -9.06 -12.19 7.95
CA GLU A 315 -9.18 -10.73 7.95
C GLU A 315 -7.90 -10.12 8.49
N GLY A 316 -7.36 -9.13 7.77
CA GLY A 316 -6.22 -8.35 8.22
C GLY A 316 -6.60 -7.32 9.27
N GLU A 317 -5.58 -6.64 9.81
CA GLU A 317 -5.76 -5.55 10.77
C GLU A 317 -6.09 -4.25 10.03
N HIS A 318 -7.19 -3.60 10.42
CA HIS A 318 -7.53 -2.25 9.93
C HIS A 318 -6.90 -1.17 10.81
N MET A 319 -5.65 -0.78 10.49
CA MET A 319 -4.92 0.30 11.16
C MET A 319 -4.30 1.24 10.11
N GLY A 320 -4.20 2.55 10.40
CA GLY A 320 -3.67 3.53 9.45
C GLY A 320 -3.11 4.79 10.11
N TYR A 321 -2.65 5.75 9.31
CA TYR A 321 -2.21 7.05 9.81
C TYR A 321 -3.39 7.91 10.29
N GLY A 322 -3.16 8.74 11.31
CA GLY A 322 -4.12 9.76 11.73
C GLY A 322 -3.89 11.07 10.98
N GLN A 323 -4.90 11.59 10.28
CA GLN A 323 -4.83 12.89 9.62
C GLN A 323 -5.27 14.00 10.57
N CYS A 324 -4.34 14.84 10.99
CA CYS A 324 -4.56 15.92 11.95
C CYS A 324 -4.62 17.27 11.23
N ARG A 325 -5.83 17.72 10.87
CA ARG A 325 -6.06 18.96 10.13
C ARG A 325 -6.15 20.17 11.05
N PHE A 326 -5.57 21.29 10.64
CA PHE A 326 -5.64 22.56 11.34
C PHE A 326 -7.11 22.98 11.58
N SER A 327 -7.41 23.36 12.81
CA SER A 327 -8.74 23.78 13.25
C SER A 327 -8.71 25.24 13.71
N PRO A 328 -9.03 26.20 12.81
CA PRO A 328 -9.07 27.61 13.18
C PRO A 328 -10.06 27.89 14.31
N ARG A 329 -11.20 27.17 14.34
CA ARG A 329 -12.26 27.33 15.34
C ARG A 329 -11.80 26.97 16.76
N ASN A 330 -10.92 25.98 16.88
CA ASN A 330 -10.41 25.51 18.16
C ASN A 330 -9.07 26.17 18.53
N SER A 331 -8.51 26.98 17.64
CA SER A 331 -7.23 27.66 17.83
C SER A 331 -7.41 29.07 18.37
N ARG A 332 -6.46 29.51 19.21
CA ARG A 332 -6.27 30.91 19.62
C ARG A 332 -5.02 31.44 18.91
N ILE A 333 -5.24 31.98 17.71
CA ILE A 333 -4.15 32.43 16.83
C ILE A 333 -3.63 33.79 17.29
N GLU A 334 -4.53 34.70 17.68
CA GLU A 334 -4.16 35.99 18.25
C GLU A 334 -3.47 35.78 19.60
N PRO A 335 -2.35 36.48 19.86
CA PRO A 335 -1.56 36.26 21.05
C PRO A 335 -2.25 36.75 22.32
N GLU A 336 -2.21 35.91 23.35
CA GLU A 336 -2.65 36.22 24.70
C GLU A 336 -1.43 36.47 25.60
N PHE A 337 -1.44 37.54 26.39
CA PHE A 337 -0.37 37.83 27.35
C PHE A 337 -0.64 37.08 28.66
N VAL A 338 0.23 36.14 29.00
CA VAL A 338 0.11 35.29 30.19
C VAL A 338 1.22 35.64 31.18
N PRO A 339 0.96 35.80 32.49
CA PRO A 339 2.00 36.09 33.47
C PRO A 339 3.10 35.00 33.48
N ASP A 340 4.36 35.40 33.39
CA ASP A 340 5.53 34.51 33.27
C ASP A 340 6.04 33.94 34.63
N GLY A 341 5.38 34.31 35.73
CA GLY A 341 5.76 33.96 37.10
C GLY A 341 7.00 34.67 37.64
N ARG A 342 7.67 35.50 36.84
CA ARG A 342 8.85 36.33 37.16
C ARG A 342 8.54 37.83 37.20
N GLY A 343 7.28 38.21 37.04
CA GLY A 343 6.81 39.60 37.07
C GLY A 343 6.67 40.24 35.68
N GLY A 344 6.83 39.46 34.60
CA GLY A 344 6.59 39.84 33.21
C GLY A 344 5.40 39.10 32.59
N PHE A 345 5.25 39.25 31.27
CA PHE A 345 4.22 38.58 30.48
C PHE A 345 4.85 37.83 29.32
N ASP A 346 4.48 36.56 29.18
CA ASP A 346 4.77 35.74 28.02
C ASP A 346 3.65 35.89 26.99
N LYS A 347 4.03 36.08 25.72
CA LYS A 347 3.11 36.08 24.58
C LYS A 347 2.79 34.64 24.19
N LYS A 348 1.55 34.20 24.36
CA LYS A 348 1.13 32.81 24.09
C LYS A 348 0.12 32.73 22.95
N ARG A 349 0.35 31.78 22.03
CA ARG A 349 -0.62 31.37 20.99
C ARG A 349 -0.92 29.88 21.15
N THR A 350 -2.13 29.45 20.82
CA THR A 350 -2.51 28.03 20.86
C THR A 350 -3.06 27.61 19.50
N ILE A 351 -2.32 26.73 18.82
CA ILE A 351 -2.70 26.17 17.52
C ILE A 351 -3.18 24.74 17.71
N VAL A 352 -4.36 24.41 17.19
CA VAL A 352 -5.00 23.11 17.38
C VAL A 352 -5.20 22.40 16.04
N PHE A 353 -4.80 21.14 15.98
CA PHE A 353 -5.07 20.21 14.89
C PHE A 353 -6.02 19.12 15.38
N THR A 354 -7.08 18.85 14.63
CA THR A 354 -8.06 17.79 14.92
C THR A 354 -7.77 16.56 14.08
N CYS A 355 -7.67 15.40 14.72
CA CYS A 355 -7.19 14.17 14.13
C CYS A 355 -8.30 13.17 13.81
N THR A 356 -8.14 12.45 12.69
CA THR A 356 -8.90 11.24 12.39
C THR A 356 -8.32 10.03 13.13
N ILE A 357 -9.16 9.00 13.30
CA ILE A 357 -8.78 7.72 13.91
C ILE A 357 -8.56 6.71 12.80
N GLY A 358 -7.37 6.11 12.76
CA GLY A 358 -7.01 5.09 11.77
C GLY A 358 -7.15 3.65 12.25
N GLY A 359 -7.50 3.42 13.53
CA GLY A 359 -7.53 2.09 14.16
C GLY A 359 -8.22 2.11 15.52
N HIS A 360 -7.73 1.32 16.48
CA HIS A 360 -8.33 1.28 17.82
C HIS A 360 -8.12 2.61 18.57
N TYR A 361 -9.20 3.22 19.08
CA TYR A 361 -9.19 4.59 19.60
C TYR A 361 -8.14 4.86 20.69
N SER A 362 -7.78 3.86 21.50
CA SER A 362 -6.80 3.99 22.58
C SER A 362 -5.38 4.27 22.10
N GLU A 363 -5.07 3.94 20.84
CA GLU A 363 -3.75 4.13 20.23
C GLU A 363 -3.64 5.47 19.49
N TYR A 364 -4.72 6.27 19.45
CA TYR A 364 -4.81 7.50 18.68
C TYR A 364 -5.11 8.71 19.57
N VAL A 365 -4.76 9.87 19.03
CA VAL A 365 -5.07 11.16 19.62
C VAL A 365 -6.20 11.81 18.83
N GLY A 366 -7.09 12.53 19.50
CA GLY A 366 -8.16 13.28 18.85
C GLY A 366 -7.75 14.70 18.48
N THR A 367 -6.77 15.27 19.19
CA THR A 367 -6.18 16.57 18.85
C THR A 367 -4.70 16.64 19.20
N ILE A 368 -3.98 17.45 18.43
CA ILE A 368 -2.62 17.91 18.72
C ILE A 368 -2.69 19.42 18.94
N ILE A 369 -2.07 19.89 20.03
CA ILE A 369 -2.09 21.27 20.46
C ILE A 369 -0.65 21.78 20.56
N PHE A 370 -0.37 22.88 19.88
CA PHE A 370 0.89 23.62 19.96
C PHE A 370 0.65 24.92 20.72
N ASP A 371 1.22 25.02 21.90
CA ASP A 371 1.35 26.27 22.63
C ASP A 371 2.69 26.92 22.21
N ILE A 372 2.60 28.07 21.53
CA ILE A 372 3.75 28.84 21.07
C ILE A 372 3.95 30.01 22.04
N ILE A 373 5.11 30.07 22.67
CA ILE A 373 5.44 31.06 23.71
C ILE A 373 6.56 31.96 23.20
N ASN A 374 6.32 33.27 23.23
CA ASN A 374 7.20 34.33 22.72
C ASN A 374 7.68 34.11 21.28
N ASP A 375 6.86 33.41 20.47
CA ASP A 375 7.18 33.02 19.09
C ASP A 375 8.47 32.17 18.94
N GLU A 376 9.04 31.65 20.04
CA GLU A 376 10.30 30.89 20.07
C GLU A 376 10.17 29.49 20.68
N LYS A 377 9.39 29.34 21.76
CA LYS A 377 9.27 28.08 22.51
C LYS A 377 7.98 27.35 22.14
N PHE A 378 8.10 26.05 21.87
CA PHE A 378 6.98 25.18 21.52
C PHE A 378 6.69 24.18 22.65
N GLU A 379 5.48 24.21 23.18
CA GLU A 379 4.96 23.19 24.08
C GLU A 379 3.87 22.39 23.38
N VAL A 380 4.10 21.08 23.22
CA VAL A 380 3.20 20.21 22.48
C VAL A 380 2.40 19.34 23.44
N LYS A 381 1.08 19.32 23.25
CA LYS A 381 0.14 18.53 24.03
C LYS A 381 -0.78 17.76 23.09
N VAL A 382 -1.35 16.68 23.58
CA VAL A 382 -2.35 15.90 22.85
C VAL A 382 -3.56 15.63 23.74
N ASN A 383 -4.73 15.49 23.14
CA ASN A 383 -5.89 14.94 23.82
C ASN A 383 -6.09 13.50 23.33
N PRO A 384 -5.92 12.50 24.21
CA PRO A 384 -6.29 11.12 23.91
C PRO A 384 -7.78 10.99 23.63
N ILE A 385 -8.18 9.89 23.03
CA ILE A 385 -9.58 9.59 22.79
C ILE A 385 -10.07 8.66 23.90
N VAL A 386 -11.17 9.02 24.55
CA VAL A 386 -11.75 8.25 25.65
C VAL A 386 -13.21 7.93 25.36
N ILE A 387 -13.71 6.85 25.95
CA ILE A 387 -15.14 6.54 25.91
C ILE A 387 -15.80 7.19 27.13
N HIS A 388 -16.73 8.11 26.89
CA HIS A 388 -17.57 8.69 27.92
C HIS A 388 -19.03 8.47 27.56
N ARG A 389 -19.78 7.73 28.40
CA ARG A 389 -21.19 7.35 28.17
C ARG A 389 -21.43 6.66 26.83
N GLY A 390 -20.51 5.77 26.43
CA GLY A 390 -20.62 5.01 25.17
C GLY A 390 -20.31 5.80 23.91
N GLN A 391 -19.87 7.06 24.02
CA GLN A 391 -19.44 7.89 22.89
C GLN A 391 -17.95 8.21 23.00
N LEU A 392 -17.28 8.26 21.84
CA LEU A 392 -15.90 8.73 21.75
C LEU A 392 -15.86 10.23 22.01
N THR A 393 -15.06 10.65 22.99
CA THR A 393 -14.85 12.05 23.36
C THR A 393 -13.36 12.34 23.55
N LEU A 394 -13.01 13.62 23.57
CA LEU A 394 -11.64 14.04 23.85
C LEU A 394 -11.37 13.92 25.36
N GLY A 395 -10.32 13.19 25.70
CA GLY A 395 -9.77 13.08 27.04
C GLY A 395 -9.04 14.34 27.47
N ARG A 396 -8.54 14.33 28.71
CA ARG A 396 -7.75 15.43 29.27
C ARG A 396 -6.46 15.62 28.46
N SER A 397 -6.06 16.87 28.30
CA SER A 397 -4.81 17.22 27.63
C SER A 397 -3.60 16.71 28.44
N ILE A 398 -2.67 16.04 27.76
CA ILE A 398 -1.43 15.52 28.32
C ILE A 398 -0.22 16.02 27.50
N PRO A 399 0.97 16.15 28.13
CA PRO A 399 2.18 16.49 27.39
C PRO A 399 2.51 15.45 26.32
N TRP A 400 2.90 15.89 25.13
CA TRP A 400 3.32 15.01 24.03
C TRP A 400 4.47 14.08 24.44
N SER A 401 5.42 14.59 25.23
CA SER A 401 6.56 13.80 25.72
C SER A 401 6.12 12.58 26.54
N THR A 402 5.05 12.70 27.32
CA THR A 402 4.45 11.58 28.08
C THR A 402 3.79 10.58 27.13
N TRP A 403 2.90 11.07 26.25
CA TRP A 403 2.21 10.22 25.28
C TRP A 403 3.18 9.44 24.38
N ARG A 404 4.18 10.14 23.84
CA ARG A 404 5.24 9.55 23.00
C ARG A 404 6.02 8.48 23.74
N ARG A 405 6.33 8.64 25.04
CA ARG A 405 7.06 7.61 25.80
C ARG A 405 6.23 6.34 25.98
N GLU A 406 4.92 6.48 26.16
CA GLU A 406 4.00 5.36 26.38
C GLU A 406 3.64 4.62 25.09
N HIS A 407 3.39 5.37 24.00
CA HIS A 407 2.87 4.83 22.74
C HIS A 407 3.92 4.79 21.63
N LYS A 408 5.11 5.34 21.85
CA LYS A 408 6.21 5.48 20.85
C LYS A 408 5.72 6.04 19.50
N ALA A 409 4.70 6.87 19.51
CA ALA A 409 4.11 7.45 18.30
C ALA A 409 4.94 8.64 17.80
N SER A 410 4.80 8.98 16.53
CA SER A 410 5.35 10.20 15.94
C SER A 410 4.27 11.18 15.50
N ILE A 411 4.64 12.46 15.42
CA ILE A 411 3.94 13.50 14.67
C ILE A 411 4.88 13.93 13.56
N LEU A 412 4.41 13.80 12.33
CA LEU A 412 5.12 14.20 11.11
C LEU A 412 4.22 15.07 10.25
N GLY A 413 4.72 15.47 9.08
CA GLY A 413 3.94 16.21 8.09
C GLY A 413 4.64 16.16 6.75
N ILE A 414 3.87 16.48 5.71
CA ILE A 414 4.37 16.54 4.35
C ILE A 414 5.30 17.73 4.18
N GLN A 415 5.03 18.83 4.91
CA GLN A 415 5.86 20.03 4.95
C GLN A 415 6.61 20.12 6.28
N SER A 416 7.60 21.02 6.36
CA SER A 416 8.28 21.34 7.62
C SER A 416 7.27 21.69 8.73
N PRO A 417 7.53 21.29 9.99
CA PRO A 417 6.65 21.66 11.12
C PRO A 417 6.52 23.18 11.27
N MET A 418 7.59 23.92 11.01
CA MET A 418 7.59 25.39 11.10
C MET A 418 6.74 26.00 9.99
N THR A 419 6.82 25.47 8.77
CA THR A 419 5.98 25.91 7.64
C THR A 419 4.50 25.70 7.92
N ILE A 420 4.12 24.54 8.48
CA ILE A 420 2.72 24.22 8.81
C ILE A 420 2.21 25.15 9.92
N LEU A 421 3.01 25.39 10.98
CA LEU A 421 2.63 26.29 12.07
C LEU A 421 2.57 27.75 11.61
N ALA A 422 3.52 28.22 10.81
CA ALA A 422 3.52 29.56 10.24
C ALA A 422 2.29 29.78 9.33
N ASN A 423 1.95 28.79 8.50
CA ASN A 423 0.73 28.83 7.69
C ASN A 423 -0.53 28.92 8.56
N ALA A 424 -0.60 28.17 9.66
CA ALA A 424 -1.72 28.24 10.61
C ALA A 424 -1.85 29.63 11.28
N ILE A 425 -0.73 30.30 11.57
CA ILE A 425 -0.73 31.68 12.10
C ILE A 425 -1.22 32.67 11.03
N ALA A 426 -0.74 32.52 9.79
CA ALA A 426 -1.10 33.37 8.66
C ALA A 426 -2.62 33.40 8.38
N TYR A 427 -3.35 32.33 8.73
CA TYR A 427 -4.81 32.25 8.57
C TYR A 427 -5.56 33.50 9.05
N LYS A 428 -5.15 34.09 10.17
CA LYS A 428 -5.72 35.35 10.67
C LYS A 428 -4.82 36.57 10.44
N GLU A 429 -3.51 36.44 10.63
CA GLU A 429 -2.61 37.60 10.64
C GLU A 429 -2.29 38.11 9.23
N ASN A 430 -2.20 37.19 8.26
CA ASN A 430 -1.94 37.55 6.87
C ASN A 430 -2.67 36.58 5.94
N PRO A 431 -4.00 36.77 5.76
CA PRO A 431 -4.82 35.85 4.96
C PRO A 431 -4.35 35.71 3.50
N ASN A 432 -3.63 36.70 2.96
CA ASN A 432 -3.07 36.64 1.61
C ASN A 432 -1.92 35.63 1.50
N ASN A 433 -1.22 35.36 2.60
CA ASN A 433 -0.13 34.38 2.66
C ASN A 433 -0.60 33.00 3.15
N TYR A 434 -1.88 32.85 3.50
CA TYR A 434 -2.43 31.57 3.96
C TYR A 434 -2.64 30.61 2.77
N ILE A 435 -1.94 29.48 2.81
CA ILE A 435 -2.06 28.39 1.84
C ILE A 435 -3.11 27.42 2.34
N ASN A 436 -4.33 27.51 1.78
CA ASN A 436 -5.42 26.58 2.06
C ASN A 436 -5.26 25.25 1.28
N PHE A 437 -4.17 24.53 1.53
CA PHE A 437 -3.87 23.27 0.86
C PHE A 437 -3.58 22.15 1.87
N PRO A 438 -3.98 20.89 1.62
CA PRO A 438 -3.91 19.83 2.63
C PRO A 438 -2.51 19.59 3.19
N THR A 439 -1.46 19.66 2.36
CA THR A 439 -0.07 19.44 2.78
C THR A 439 0.48 20.53 3.72
N PHE A 440 -0.09 21.73 3.68
CA PHE A 440 0.26 22.88 4.54
C PHE A 440 -0.65 23.06 5.75
N THR A 441 -1.74 22.28 5.81
CA THR A 441 -2.76 22.37 6.87
C THR A 441 -2.94 21.09 7.64
N THR A 442 -2.13 20.06 7.37
CA THR A 442 -2.27 18.73 7.97
C THR A 442 -0.95 18.24 8.55
N LEU A 443 -0.98 17.89 9.84
CA LEU A 443 0.00 17.02 10.47
C LEU A 443 -0.48 15.57 10.40
N VAL A 444 0.44 14.63 10.52
CA VAL A 444 0.17 13.20 10.48
C VAL A 444 0.58 12.58 11.80
N TYR A 445 -0.39 11.98 12.49
CA TYR A 445 -0.13 11.12 13.63
C TYR A 445 0.25 9.72 13.12
N VAL A 446 1.41 9.23 13.57
CA VAL A 446 2.00 7.96 13.15
C VAL A 446 2.06 7.03 14.37
N PRO A 447 1.24 5.97 14.42
CA PRO A 447 1.31 4.95 15.48
C PRO A 447 2.66 4.22 15.51
N GLU A 448 3.00 3.55 16.62
CA GLU A 448 4.29 2.85 16.80
C GLU A 448 4.67 1.97 15.60
N LYS A 449 3.73 1.11 15.18
CA LYS A 449 3.91 0.16 14.06
C LYS A 449 4.27 0.87 12.75
N PHE A 450 3.78 2.09 12.55
CA PHE A 450 3.89 2.81 11.28
C PHE A 450 5.16 3.65 11.19
N ASN A 451 5.88 3.88 12.30
CA ASN A 451 7.08 4.73 12.32
C ASN A 451 8.13 4.32 11.29
N LYS A 452 8.32 3.02 11.08
CA LYS A 452 9.39 2.50 10.23
C LYS A 452 8.91 2.09 8.83
N TYR A 453 7.60 2.11 8.58
CA TYR A 453 7.07 1.72 7.28
C TYR A 453 7.60 2.64 6.17
N MET A 454 7.79 2.08 4.97
CA MET A 454 8.35 2.83 3.84
C MET A 454 7.60 4.13 3.54
N MET A 455 6.27 4.15 3.70
CA MET A 455 5.51 5.38 3.49
C MET A 455 5.91 6.48 4.50
N THR A 456 6.21 6.14 5.76
CA THR A 456 6.73 7.10 6.74
C THR A 456 8.14 7.55 6.36
N SER A 457 9.02 6.61 6.05
CA SER A 457 10.43 6.88 5.77
C SER A 457 10.66 7.64 4.44
N LEU A 458 9.77 7.46 3.46
CA LEU A 458 9.75 8.19 2.19
C LEU A 458 8.93 9.48 2.32
N TYR A 459 7.60 9.35 2.28
CA TYR A 459 6.68 10.45 2.04
C TYR A 459 6.57 11.44 3.21
N LEU A 460 6.63 10.94 4.45
CA LEU A 460 6.63 11.77 5.67
C LEU A 460 8.06 12.05 6.18
N GLY A 461 9.06 11.43 5.55
CA GLY A 461 10.44 11.40 6.02
C GLY A 461 11.28 12.57 5.54
N ASP A 462 10.83 13.30 4.52
CA ASP A 462 11.63 14.36 3.87
C ASP A 462 12.03 15.50 4.82
N TYR A 463 11.21 15.79 5.84
CA TYR A 463 11.48 16.78 6.87
C TYR A 463 11.75 16.17 8.26
N MET A 464 12.05 14.86 8.34
CA MET A 464 12.09 14.14 9.63
C MET A 464 13.08 14.74 10.63
N ASP A 465 14.21 15.29 10.16
CA ASP A 465 15.24 15.84 11.03
C ASP A 465 14.72 17.08 11.79
N GLU A 466 13.85 17.87 11.16
CA GLU A 466 13.19 18.99 11.82
C GLU A 466 12.21 18.50 12.89
N TYR A 467 11.41 17.49 12.57
CA TYR A 467 10.49 16.87 13.53
C TYR A 467 11.23 16.22 14.71
N LYS A 468 12.39 15.59 14.47
CA LYS A 468 13.24 15.03 15.53
C LYS A 468 13.79 16.11 16.45
N ARG A 469 14.25 17.24 15.90
CA ARG A 469 14.73 18.39 16.70
C ARG A 469 13.64 18.93 17.63
N LEU A 470 12.37 18.89 17.21
CA LEU A 470 11.23 19.29 18.04
C LEU A 470 10.72 18.17 18.98
N GLY A 471 11.34 16.99 18.97
CA GLY A 471 10.89 15.84 19.75
C GLY A 471 9.54 15.26 19.29
N LEU A 472 9.13 15.55 18.06
CA LEU A 472 7.87 15.08 17.47
C LEU A 472 7.99 13.72 16.80
N CYS A 473 9.17 13.39 16.27
CA CYS A 473 9.43 12.12 15.61
C CYS A 473 10.19 11.14 16.52
N ASP A 474 9.86 9.85 16.41
CA ASP A 474 10.59 8.77 17.04
C ASP A 474 12.05 8.71 16.51
N PRO A 475 13.07 8.65 17.38
CA PRO A 475 14.46 8.65 16.95
C PRO A 475 14.87 7.45 16.09
N SER A 476 14.13 6.34 16.13
CA SER A 476 14.44 5.12 15.38
C SER A 476 14.10 5.21 13.90
N VAL A 477 13.30 6.20 13.48
CA VAL A 477 13.00 6.44 12.05
C VAL A 477 14.27 6.92 11.37
N GLN A 478 14.66 6.30 10.26
CA GLN A 478 15.89 6.64 9.54
C GLN A 478 15.59 7.04 8.10
N LYS A 479 16.44 7.90 7.55
CA LYS A 479 16.39 8.25 6.14
C LYS A 479 16.90 7.08 5.31
N LEU A 480 16.20 6.80 4.23
CA LEU A 480 16.52 5.73 3.29
C LEU A 480 17.70 6.16 2.39
N LYS A 481 18.57 5.20 2.03
CA LYS A 481 19.78 5.45 1.23
C LYS A 481 19.55 5.24 -0.27
N HIS A 482 18.68 4.29 -0.60
CA HIS A 482 18.42 3.80 -1.94
C HIS A 482 17.17 4.42 -2.58
N PHE A 483 16.52 5.36 -1.89
CA PHE A 483 15.37 6.07 -2.41
C PHE A 483 15.63 7.57 -2.33
N GLU A 484 15.74 8.21 -3.49
CA GLU A 484 16.11 9.61 -3.62
C GLU A 484 14.92 10.42 -4.14
N LEU A 485 14.50 11.45 -3.40
CA LEU A 485 13.45 12.36 -3.83
C LEU A 485 13.91 13.14 -5.07
N MET A 486 13.10 13.10 -6.13
CA MET A 486 13.42 13.79 -7.39
C MET A 486 13.33 15.31 -7.26
N ASP A 487 14.20 16.03 -7.99
CA ASP A 487 14.14 17.49 -8.08
C ASP A 487 12.78 17.98 -8.60
N GLY A 488 12.28 19.08 -8.03
CA GLY A 488 10.95 19.60 -8.33
C GLY A 488 9.80 18.83 -7.67
N PHE A 489 10.07 17.77 -6.89
CA PHE A 489 9.04 17.03 -6.15
C PHE A 489 8.99 17.33 -4.64
N LYS A 490 9.67 18.37 -4.17
CA LYS A 490 9.70 18.72 -2.74
C LYS A 490 8.40 19.34 -2.24
N GLY A 491 7.71 20.12 -3.10
CA GLY A 491 6.52 20.89 -2.73
C GLY A 491 6.83 22.25 -2.16
N ASP A 492 7.78 22.96 -2.77
CA ASP A 492 8.22 24.28 -2.34
C ASP A 492 7.27 25.38 -2.87
N PRO A 493 6.71 26.26 -2.01
CA PRO A 493 5.85 27.37 -2.44
C PRO A 493 6.51 28.35 -3.42
N GLU A 494 7.81 28.58 -3.30
CA GLU A 494 8.55 29.48 -4.20
C GLU A 494 8.68 28.84 -5.59
N GLU A 495 9.00 27.56 -5.64
CA GLU A 495 9.06 26.80 -6.89
C GLU A 495 7.68 26.71 -7.55
N PHE A 496 6.62 26.52 -6.77
CA PHE A 496 5.23 26.51 -7.24
C PHE A 496 4.86 27.84 -7.89
N SER A 497 5.21 28.95 -7.26
CA SER A 497 4.95 30.30 -7.82
C SER A 497 5.72 30.56 -9.11
N SER A 498 6.90 29.94 -9.28
CA SER A 498 7.70 30.01 -10.50
C SER A 498 7.35 28.97 -11.58
N GLY A 499 6.40 28.07 -11.31
CA GLY A 499 6.01 26.98 -12.21
C GLY A 499 7.02 25.83 -12.30
N ARG A 500 8.02 25.78 -11.40
CA ARG A 500 9.05 24.74 -11.34
C ARG A 500 8.68 23.55 -10.45
N ASP A 501 7.70 23.73 -9.55
CA ASP A 501 7.21 22.64 -8.69
C ASP A 501 6.31 21.66 -9.48
N ILE A 502 6.70 20.39 -9.46
CA ILE A 502 6.02 19.28 -10.13
C ILE A 502 5.20 18.46 -9.11
N SER A 503 5.53 18.55 -7.82
CA SER A 503 4.79 17.82 -6.77
C SER A 503 3.40 18.38 -6.49
N TYR A 504 3.09 19.57 -7.03
CA TYR A 504 1.89 20.32 -6.71
C TYR A 504 1.77 20.54 -5.19
N LEU A 505 2.63 21.40 -4.64
CA LEU A 505 2.68 21.74 -3.22
C LEU A 505 2.91 20.51 -2.31
N GLY A 506 3.64 19.52 -2.81
CA GLY A 506 3.98 18.28 -2.11
C GLY A 506 2.87 17.24 -2.12
N TYR A 507 1.81 17.41 -2.93
CA TYR A 507 0.69 16.47 -3.01
C TYR A 507 1.11 15.10 -3.54
N VAL A 508 2.03 15.08 -4.51
CA VAL A 508 2.59 13.86 -5.11
C VAL A 508 4.11 13.95 -5.00
N ARG A 509 4.76 12.89 -4.51
CA ARG A 509 6.22 12.79 -4.48
C ARG A 509 6.70 11.61 -5.27
N VAL A 510 7.80 11.83 -5.98
CA VAL A 510 8.46 10.82 -6.79
C VAL A 510 9.85 10.58 -6.25
N TYR A 511 10.16 9.33 -5.98
CA TYR A 511 11.47 8.88 -5.53
C TYR A 511 12.09 7.97 -6.58
N LYS A 512 13.34 8.23 -6.97
CA LYS A 512 14.14 7.32 -7.78
C LYS A 512 14.71 6.21 -6.92
N ILE A 513 14.69 4.99 -7.46
CA ILE A 513 15.27 3.81 -6.79
C ILE A 513 16.72 3.64 -7.26
N ASN A 514 17.66 3.74 -6.32
CA ASN A 514 19.09 3.59 -6.54
C ASN A 514 19.52 2.19 -6.06
N TYR A 515 19.51 1.21 -6.97
CA TYR A 515 19.92 -0.16 -6.65
C TYR A 515 21.43 -0.25 -6.37
N PRO A 516 21.87 -0.90 -5.28
CA PRO A 516 23.29 -1.13 -5.04
C PRO A 516 23.90 -2.05 -6.11
N GLU A 517 25.10 -1.71 -6.58
CA GLU A 517 25.81 -2.43 -7.66
C GLU A 517 26.18 -3.88 -7.30
N GLU A 518 26.26 -4.23 -6.00
CA GLU A 518 26.81 -5.52 -5.54
C GLU A 518 25.83 -6.69 -5.45
N GLU A 519 24.54 -6.52 -5.77
CA GLU A 519 23.55 -7.63 -5.74
C GLU A 519 23.08 -8.08 -7.14
N ASN A 520 23.75 -7.64 -8.21
CA ASN A 520 23.47 -8.10 -9.58
C ASN A 520 24.19 -9.41 -9.96
N LYS A 521 24.85 -10.10 -9.01
CA LYS A 521 25.63 -11.34 -9.28
C LYS A 521 24.91 -12.66 -9.03
N THR A 522 23.64 -12.67 -8.63
CA THR A 522 22.88 -13.92 -8.39
C THR A 522 21.53 -13.95 -9.09
N ILE A 523 21.48 -13.51 -10.35
CA ILE A 523 20.42 -13.90 -11.29
C ILE A 523 21.03 -13.96 -12.71
N THR A 524 21.74 -15.05 -13.01
CA THR A 524 21.92 -15.58 -14.37
C THR A 524 21.76 -17.08 -14.31
#